data_AF-A0AAW5RKN2-F1
#
_entry.id   AF-A0AAW5RKN2-F1
#
_cell.length_a   1.000
_cell.length_b   1.000
_cell.length_c   1.000
_cell.angle_alpha   90.00
_cell.angle_beta   90.00
_cell.angle_gamma   90.00
#
_symmetry.space_group_name_H-M   'P 1'
#
loop_
_entity.id
_entity.type
_entity.pdbx_description
1 polymer ?
#
loop_
_entity_poly.entity_id
_entity_poly.type
_entity_poly.pdbx_seq_one_letter_code
_entity_poly.pdbx_strand_id
1 'polypeptide(L)' 'MDEQQKVRGPASYFPSIEKTYGQPIAHWLTLLAGREEHKHMALVAWLKAEHGMGHGHANALVAHFLAQG' A
#
# COMPACT_ATOMS: atom_id res chain seq x y z
N MET A 1 13.99 17.34 15.86
CA MET A 1 12.73 17.11 15.12
C MET A 1 12.83 15.76 14.42
N ASP A 2 11.70 15.19 14.01
CA ASP A 2 11.47 13.81 13.51
C ASP A 2 11.11 12.78 14.59
N GLU A 3 9.99 13.06 15.25
CA GLU A 3 9.17 12.06 15.92
C GLU A 3 8.65 11.06 14.87
N GLN A 4 9.39 9.96 14.71
CA GLN A 4 8.90 8.71 14.16
C GLN A 4 7.77 8.23 15.08
N GLN A 5 6.59 8.82 14.90
CA GLN A 5 5.38 8.43 15.59
C GLN A 5 5.19 6.97 15.25
N LYS A 6 5.33 6.13 16.28
CA LYS A 6 5.33 4.67 16.23
C LYS A 6 4.00 4.20 15.61
N VAL A 7 3.91 4.19 14.27
CA VAL A 7 2.69 3.83 13.53
C VAL A 7 2.48 2.33 13.70
N ARG A 8 1.87 1.93 14.81
CA ARG A 8 1.47 0.54 15.03
C ARG A 8 0.30 0.25 14.10
N GLY A 9 0.59 -0.24 12.90
CA GLY A 9 -0.37 -0.54 11.86
C GLY A 9 0.29 -0.74 10.49
N PRO A 10 -0.49 -1.07 9.44
CA PRO A 10 0.02 -1.24 8.07
C PRO A 10 0.80 -0.02 7.55
N ALA A 11 0.55 1.17 8.10
CA ALA A 11 1.29 2.39 7.82
C ALA A 11 2.79 2.34 8.19
N SER A 12 3.24 1.42 9.04
CA SER A 12 4.69 1.21 9.29
C SER A 12 5.43 0.73 8.04
N TYR A 13 4.75 0.07 7.10
CA TYR A 13 5.38 -0.42 5.88
C TYR A 13 5.53 0.66 4.81
N PHE A 14 4.85 1.81 4.97
CA PHE A 14 4.79 2.87 3.98
C PHE A 14 6.15 3.46 3.60
N PRO A 15 6.98 3.93 4.57
CA PRO A 15 8.29 4.44 4.23
C PRO A 15 9.19 3.40 3.54
N SER A 16 9.01 2.11 3.84
CA SER A 16 9.75 1.03 3.17
C SER A 16 9.25 0.78 1.75
N ILE A 17 7.94 0.86 1.52
CA ILE A 17 7.32 0.74 0.19
C ILE A 17 7.79 1.90 -0.69
N GLU A 18 7.72 3.14 -0.20
CA GLU A 18 8.16 4.32 -0.96
C GLU A 18 9.65 4.24 -1.30
N LYS A 19 10.49 3.79 -0.36
CA LYS A 19 11.92 3.56 -0.62
C LYS A 19 12.18 2.42 -1.62
N THR A 20 11.39 1.35 -1.57
CA THR A 20 11.59 0.16 -2.41
C THR A 20 11.09 0.39 -3.85
N TYR A 21 9.94 1.04 -4.00
CA TYR A 21 9.26 1.21 -5.29
C TYR A 21 9.35 2.63 -5.85
N GLY A 22 9.98 3.56 -5.13
CA GLY A 22 10.29 4.92 -5.58
C GLY A 22 9.10 5.86 -5.75
N GLN A 23 7.91 5.47 -5.29
CA GLN A 23 6.67 6.21 -5.49
C GLN A 23 5.92 6.40 -4.17
N PRO A 24 5.29 7.56 -3.95
CA PRO A 24 4.65 7.87 -2.69
C PRO A 24 3.41 7.00 -2.44
N ILE A 25 3.03 6.76 -1.18
CA ILE A 25 1.83 5.97 -0.84
C ILE A 25 0.56 6.52 -1.47
N ALA A 26 0.43 7.84 -1.53
CA ALA A 26 -0.71 8.48 -2.21
C ALA A 26 -0.85 8.01 -3.67
N HIS A 27 0.26 7.84 -4.40
CA HIS A 27 0.23 7.35 -5.77
C HIS A 27 -0.36 5.92 -5.83
N TRP A 28 0.08 5.05 -4.94
CA TRP A 28 -0.45 3.69 -4.83
C TRP A 28 -1.93 3.66 -4.45
N LEU A 29 -2.36 4.49 -3.49
CA LEU A 29 -3.77 4.59 -3.11
C LEU A 29 -4.64 5.11 -4.26
N THR A 30 -4.16 6.10 -5.03
CA THR A 30 -4.85 6.59 -6.23
C THR A 30 -5.00 5.49 -7.29
N LEU A 31 -3.96 4.68 -7.50
CA LEU A 31 -4.05 3.52 -8.40
C LEU A 31 -5.10 2.52 -7.94
N LEU A 32 -5.17 2.23 -6.63
CA LEU A 32 -6.18 1.35 -6.04
C LEU A 32 -7.59 1.95 -6.17
N ALA A 33 -7.76 3.25 -5.97
CA ALA A 33 -9.02 3.97 -6.11
C ALA A 33 -9.53 4.04 -7.56
N GLY A 34 -8.62 3.99 -8.55
CA GLY A 34 -8.98 3.94 -9.97
C GLY A 34 -9.42 2.55 -10.45
N ARG A 35 -9.39 1.52 -9.58
CA ARG A 35 -9.83 0.18 -9.93
C ARG A 35 -11.34 0.03 -9.71
N GLU A 36 -12.00 -0.65 -10.64
CA GLU A 36 -13.39 -1.06 -10.43
C GLU A 36 -13.53 -2.15 -9.35
N GLU A 37 -12.45 -2.92 -9.10
CA GLU A 37 -12.48 -4.07 -8.22
C GLU A 37 -11.79 -3.80 -6.87
N HIS A 38 -12.58 -3.43 -5.86
CA HIS A 38 -12.11 -3.16 -4.49
C HIS A 38 -11.95 -4.41 -3.62
N LYS A 39 -11.79 -5.59 -4.22
CA LYS A 39 -11.55 -6.81 -3.45
C LYS A 39 -10.11 -6.84 -2.97
N HIS A 40 -9.93 -7.04 -1.66
CA HIS A 40 -8.60 -7.12 -1.03
C HIS A 40 -7.64 -8.04 -1.81
N MET A 41 -8.07 -9.27 -2.08
CA MET A 41 -7.23 -10.26 -2.77
C MET A 41 -6.92 -9.87 -4.23
N ALA A 42 -7.85 -9.24 -4.93
CA ALA A 42 -7.64 -8.80 -6.31
C ALA A 42 -6.62 -7.64 -6.39
N LEU A 43 -6.75 -6.67 -5.48
CA LEU A 43 -5.81 -5.56 -5.38
C LEU A 43 -4.41 -6.03 -4.97
N VAL A 44 -4.31 -6.96 -4.01
CA VAL A 44 -3.02 -7.55 -3.60
C VAL A 44 -2.38 -8.31 -4.76
N ALA A 45 -3.15 -9.15 -5.48
CA ALA A 45 -2.65 -9.91 -6.61
C ALA A 45 -2.13 -8.99 -7.73
N TRP A 46 -2.83 -7.89 -8.01
CA TRP A 46 -2.40 -6.95 -9.02
C TRP A 46 -1.16 -6.16 -8.63
N LEU A 47 -1.04 -5.68 -7.38
CA LEU A 47 0.19 -5.03 -6.92
C LEU A 47 1.39 -5.98 -7.06
N LYS A 48 1.19 -7.27 -6.79
CA LYS A 48 2.21 -8.29 -7.01
C LYS A 48 2.52 -8.50 -8.50
N ALA A 49 1.51 -8.57 -9.36
CA ALA A 49 1.65 -8.87 -10.78
C ALA A 49 2.25 -7.69 -11.57
N GLU A 50 1.67 -6.48 -11.43
CA GLU A 50 2.07 -5.32 -12.21
C GLU A 50 3.31 -4.61 -11.63
N HIS A 51 3.41 -4.55 -10.31
CA HIS A 51 4.43 -3.75 -9.63
C HIS A 51 5.49 -4.60 -8.94
N GLY A 52 5.43 -5.93 -9.06
CA GLY A 52 6.36 -6.84 -8.39
C GLY A 52 6.32 -6.70 -6.87
N MET A 53 5.21 -6.22 -6.32
CA MET A 53 5.14 -5.85 -4.91
C MET A 53 5.16 -7.10 -4.02
N GLY A 54 5.88 -7.09 -2.90
CA GLY A 54 5.92 -8.22 -1.98
C GLY A 54 4.57 -8.43 -1.28
N HIS A 55 4.28 -9.66 -0.81
CA HIS A 55 2.98 -9.97 -0.16
C HIS A 55 2.70 -9.04 1.02
N GLY A 56 3.67 -8.81 1.91
CA GLY A 56 3.51 -7.92 3.07
C GLY A 56 3.26 -6.46 2.68
N HIS A 57 3.98 -5.96 1.67
CA HIS A 57 3.85 -4.59 1.16
C HIS A 57 2.48 -4.36 0.50
N ALA A 58 2.10 -5.27 -0.41
CA ALA A 58 0.81 -5.21 -1.09
C ALA A 58 -0.35 -5.32 -0.08
N ASN A 59 -0.26 -6.26 0.87
CA ASN A 59 -1.29 -6.44 1.89
C ASN A 59 -1.43 -5.20 2.79
N ALA A 60 -0.33 -4.55 3.18
CA ALA A 60 -0.37 -3.33 3.99
C ALA A 60 -1.05 -2.17 3.26
N LEU A 61 -0.71 -1.95 1.98
CA LEU A 61 -1.31 -0.92 1.13
C LEU A 61 -2.82 -1.13 0.96
N VAL A 62 -3.21 -2.35 0.60
CA VAL A 62 -4.61 -2.69 0.35
C VAL A 62 -5.43 -2.68 1.64
N ALA A 63 -4.91 -3.24 2.74
CA ALA A 63 -5.59 -3.19 4.03
C ALA A 63 -5.82 -1.75 4.49
N HIS A 64 -4.84 -0.86 4.27
CA HIS A 64 -5.00 0.54 4.61
C HIS A 64 -6.00 1.26 3.71
N PHE A 65 -5.95 1.01 2.40
CA PHE A 65 -6.91 1.55 1.44
C PHE A 65 -8.35 1.17 1.79
N LEU A 66 -8.60 -0.13 2.05
CA LEU A 66 -9.93 -0.64 2.41
C LEU A 66 -10.38 -0.29 3.82
N ALA A 67 -9.45 0.03 4.73
CA ALA A 67 -9.81 0.51 6.06
C ALA A 67 -10.12 2.02 6.08
N GLN A 68 -9.77 2.75 5.02
CA GLN A 68 -9.89 4.21 4.93
C GLN A 68 -10.98 4.68 3.96
N GLY A 69 -11.43 3.82 3.05
CA GLY A 69 -12.62 4.01 2.20
C GLY A 69 -13.81 3.25 2.73
#